data_AF-A0A8X6L0C1-F1
#
_entry.id   AF-A0A8X6L0C1-F1
#
_cell.length_a   1.000
_cell.length_b   1.000
_cell.length_c   1.000
_cell.angle_alpha   90.00
_cell.angle_beta   90.00
_cell.angle_gamma   90.00
#
_symmetry.space_group_name_H-M   'P 1'
#
loop_
_entity.id
_entity.type
_entity.pdbx_description
1 polymer ?
#
loop_
_entity_poly.entity_id
_entity_poly.type
_entity_poly.pdbx_seq_one_letter_code
_entity_poly.pdbx_strand_id
1 'polypeptide(L)'
;MFHCVRIFNYSFRDSYCGSLQCSEGEKEPVSKDILPMDFVVYKMNTGGSVHECKTRTFSSTDLKYSLVKDGTKCGYQKLCLNQTCTSIRSIISGKCPLEEIHSTCSGHGICTNINTCNCEEGWKGHDCSIIDEDNQLGSAKKDADYYDSMGESLLESSQYENELRLNPNLAVTVLAGCIFIGLVLVVIAVLFIFNRNLWITKSSSH
;
A
#
# COMPACT_ATOMS: atom_id res chain seq x y z
N MET A 1 17.82 17.58 -22.79
CA MET A 1 17.55 16.18 -22.39
C MET A 1 16.64 15.58 -23.43
N PHE A 2 17.02 14.44 -24.01
CA PHE A 2 16.21 13.74 -25.02
C PHE A 2 15.29 12.73 -24.33
N HIS A 3 14.02 12.69 -24.72
CA HIS A 3 13.05 11.73 -24.20
C HIS A 3 12.49 10.89 -25.33
N CYS A 4 12.63 9.56 -25.22
CA CYS A 4 11.96 8.63 -26.11
C CYS A 4 10.47 8.67 -25.81
N VAL A 5 9.67 9.21 -26.73
CA VAL A 5 8.21 9.27 -26.61
C VAL A 5 7.60 8.93 -27.96
N ARG A 6 6.51 8.18 -27.95
CA ARG A 6 5.75 7.85 -29.15
C ARG A 6 4.35 8.46 -29.07
N ILE A 7 4.03 9.35 -30.02
CA ILE A 7 2.75 10.05 -30.05
C ILE A 7 1.83 9.33 -31.03
N PHE A 8 0.82 8.64 -30.50
CA PHE A 8 -0.31 8.16 -31.28
C PHE A 8 -1.52 9.06 -30.94
N ASN A 9 -2.15 9.66 -31.94
CA ASN A 9 -3.28 10.60 -31.77
C ASN A 9 -2.97 11.84 -30.91
N TYR A 10 -2.16 12.75 -31.46
CA TYR A 10 -2.09 14.22 -31.26
C TYR A 10 -2.15 14.87 -29.85
N SER A 11 -2.34 14.15 -28.74
CA SER A 11 -2.26 14.74 -27.40
C SER A 11 -0.83 14.68 -26.90
N PHE A 12 -0.06 15.72 -27.20
CA PHE A 12 1.28 15.91 -26.64
C PHE A 12 1.28 15.86 -25.10
N ARG A 13 0.16 16.28 -24.47
CA ARG A 13 0.00 16.33 -23.01
C ARG A 13 0.02 14.94 -22.36
N ASP A 14 -0.47 13.92 -23.05
CA ASP A 14 -0.59 12.56 -22.50
C ASP A 14 0.53 11.64 -23.00
N SER A 15 1.45 12.18 -23.81
CA SER A 15 2.52 11.42 -24.45
C SER A 15 3.46 10.72 -23.45
N TYR A 16 3.56 11.24 -22.22
CA TYR A 16 4.31 10.63 -21.11
C TYR A 16 3.55 9.52 -20.35
N CYS A 17 2.29 9.25 -20.67
CA CYS A 17 1.45 8.24 -20.01
C CYS A 17 1.05 7.08 -20.93
N GLY A 18 1.57 7.07 -22.17
CA GLY A 18 1.33 6.03 -23.16
C GLY A 18 2.27 4.83 -23.01
N SER A 19 2.84 4.39 -24.13
CA SER A 19 3.83 3.30 -24.15
C SER A 19 5.09 3.67 -23.37
N LEU A 20 5.58 2.75 -22.54
CA LEU A 20 6.86 2.87 -21.86
C LEU A 20 8.00 2.76 -22.88
N GLN A 21 8.89 3.75 -22.87
CA GLN A 21 10.04 3.83 -23.77
C GLN A 21 11.31 4.00 -22.94
N CYS A 22 12.35 3.24 -23.28
CA CYS A 22 13.66 3.30 -22.63
C CYS A 22 14.72 3.82 -23.61
N SER A 23 15.68 4.57 -23.11
CA SER A 23 16.94 4.85 -23.80
C SER A 23 18.08 4.11 -23.09
N GLU A 24 19.13 3.76 -23.85
CA GLU A 24 20.35 3.15 -23.31
C GLU A 24 20.14 1.73 -22.71
N GLY A 25 21.10 1.26 -21.91
CA GLY A 25 21.13 -0.10 -21.36
C GLY A 25 21.63 -1.18 -22.35
N GLU A 26 21.61 -2.43 -21.90
CA GLU A 26 22.14 -3.57 -22.65
C GLU A 26 21.29 -3.88 -23.91
N LYS A 27 21.90 -4.56 -24.89
CA LYS A 27 21.19 -4.98 -26.12
C LYS A 27 20.17 -6.08 -25.87
N GLU A 28 20.37 -6.87 -24.83
CA GLU A 28 19.50 -7.97 -24.43
C GLU A 28 18.95 -7.76 -23.01
N PRO A 29 17.72 -8.23 -22.72
CA PRO A 29 17.14 -8.12 -21.39
C PRO A 29 17.92 -8.97 -20.36
N VAL A 30 18.01 -8.45 -19.12
CA VAL A 30 18.76 -9.05 -17.99
C VAL A 30 18.27 -10.46 -17.61
N SER A 31 17.03 -10.80 -17.95
CA SER A 31 16.44 -12.11 -17.66
C SER A 31 15.83 -12.66 -18.94
N LYS A 32 16.56 -13.56 -19.63
CA LYS A 32 16.03 -14.33 -20.76
C LYS A 32 15.02 -15.41 -20.33
N ASP A 33 15.01 -15.76 -19.04
CA ASP A 33 14.21 -16.87 -18.49
C ASP A 33 12.79 -16.46 -18.06
N ILE A 34 12.51 -15.15 -17.97
CA ILE A 34 11.18 -14.60 -17.64
C ILE A 34 10.58 -14.03 -18.91
N LEU A 35 9.96 -14.93 -19.70
CA LEU A 35 9.24 -14.70 -20.96
C LEU A 35 10.11 -14.20 -22.12
N PRO A 36 9.96 -14.74 -23.35
CA PRO A 36 10.52 -14.12 -24.54
C PRO A 36 9.85 -12.75 -24.73
N MET A 37 10.51 -11.70 -24.23
CA MET A 37 10.03 -10.34 -24.41
C MET A 37 10.47 -9.85 -25.78
N ASP A 38 9.54 -9.82 -26.73
CA ASP A 38 9.77 -9.13 -28.00
C ASP A 38 9.96 -7.63 -27.72
N PHE A 39 11.04 -7.06 -28.26
CA PHE A 39 11.33 -5.65 -28.13
C PHE A 39 11.64 -5.04 -29.49
N VAL A 40 11.25 -3.79 -29.67
CA VAL A 40 11.53 -3.00 -30.86
C VAL A 40 12.51 -1.91 -30.49
N VAL A 41 13.60 -1.87 -31.26
CA VAL A 41 14.61 -0.82 -31.19
C VAL A 41 14.42 0.09 -32.40
N TYR A 42 14.31 1.39 -32.17
CA TYR A 42 14.25 2.38 -33.21
C TYR A 42 15.23 3.53 -32.93
N LYS A 43 15.80 4.08 -34.00
CA LYS A 43 16.81 5.14 -33.91
C LYS A 43 16.22 6.43 -34.44
N MET A 44 16.37 7.50 -33.66
CA MET A 44 15.92 8.84 -34.02
C MET A 44 17.12 9.77 -34.16
N ASN A 45 17.17 10.54 -35.25
CA ASN A 45 18.20 11.56 -35.45
C ASN A 45 17.63 12.93 -35.06
N THR A 46 18.22 13.56 -34.05
CA THR A 46 17.83 14.90 -33.61
C THR A 46 19.07 15.72 -33.32
N GLY A 47 19.17 16.91 -33.91
CA GLY A 47 20.34 17.78 -33.71
C GLY A 47 21.68 17.16 -34.13
N GLY A 48 21.68 16.25 -35.12
CA GLY A 48 22.88 15.55 -35.58
C GLY A 48 23.33 14.39 -34.68
N SER A 49 22.63 14.13 -33.58
CA SER A 49 22.87 13.01 -32.68
C SER A 49 21.83 11.91 -32.91
N VAL A 50 22.29 10.66 -32.99
CA VAL A 50 21.42 9.49 -33.11
C VAL A 50 21.12 8.95 -31.71
N HIS A 51 19.84 8.93 -31.34
CA HIS A 51 19.34 8.38 -30.10
C HIS A 51 18.63 7.05 -30.35
N GLU A 52 18.97 6.03 -29.57
CA GLU A 52 18.34 4.72 -29.62
C GLU A 52 17.24 4.61 -28.56
N CYS A 53 16.03 4.28 -29.00
CA CYS A 53 14.87 4.06 -28.16
C CYS A 53 14.42 2.62 -28.26
N LYS A 54 14.03 2.05 -27.11
CA LYS A 54 13.64 0.66 -26.94
C LYS A 54 12.26 0.60 -26.32
N THR A 55 11.37 -0.20 -26.91
CA THR A 55 10.04 -0.50 -26.36
C THR A 55 9.82 -1.99 -26.40
N ARG A 56 8.99 -2.49 -25.49
CA ARG A 56 8.51 -3.86 -25.61
C ARG A 56 7.28 -3.92 -26.52
N THR A 57 7.11 -5.05 -27.21
CA THR A 57 6.01 -5.34 -28.13
C THR A 57 5.28 -6.55 -27.60
N PHE A 58 3.96 -6.52 -27.54
CA PHE A 58 3.24 -7.55 -26.80
C PHE A 58 1.87 -7.92 -27.35
N SER A 59 1.49 -9.16 -27.01
CA SER A 59 0.14 -9.72 -27.08
C SER A 59 -0.77 -9.12 -25.99
N SER A 60 -2.08 -9.35 -26.10
CA SER A 60 -3.14 -8.73 -25.27
C SER A 60 -3.00 -8.94 -23.75
N THR A 61 -2.28 -9.98 -23.31
CA THR A 61 -2.09 -10.32 -21.88
C THR A 61 -1.01 -9.48 -21.17
N ASP A 62 -0.03 -8.94 -21.90
CA ASP A 62 1.15 -8.26 -21.33
C ASP A 62 1.12 -6.73 -21.51
N LEU A 63 -0.03 -6.20 -21.95
CA LEU A 63 -0.24 -4.77 -22.20
C LEU A 63 0.11 -3.91 -20.96
N LYS A 64 -0.12 -4.43 -19.75
CA LYS A 64 0.10 -3.73 -18.47
C LYS A 64 1.58 -3.36 -18.20
N TYR A 65 2.54 -4.16 -18.69
CA TYR A 65 3.99 -3.88 -18.50
C TYR A 65 4.61 -3.04 -19.62
N SER A 66 3.80 -2.73 -20.64
CA SER A 66 4.18 -2.00 -21.84
C SER A 66 3.80 -0.53 -21.79
N LEU A 67 2.94 -0.17 -20.84
CA LEU A 67 2.45 1.17 -20.61
C LEU A 67 3.13 1.79 -19.40
N VAL A 68 3.20 3.11 -19.39
CA VAL A 68 3.61 3.85 -18.20
C VAL A 68 2.59 3.58 -17.09
N LYS A 69 3.09 3.22 -15.91
CA LYS A 69 2.25 2.85 -14.77
C LYS A 69 1.53 4.08 -14.22
N ASP A 70 0.32 3.88 -13.72
CA ASP A 70 -0.41 4.92 -13.00
C ASP A 70 0.40 5.41 -11.78
N GLY A 71 0.26 6.69 -11.45
CA GLY A 71 1.05 7.38 -10.44
C GLY A 71 2.39 7.92 -10.94
N THR A 72 2.85 7.54 -12.14
CA THR A 72 4.10 8.07 -12.70
C THR A 72 3.98 9.57 -12.99
N LYS A 73 4.98 10.36 -12.58
CA LYS A 73 5.04 11.80 -12.85
C LYS A 73 5.10 12.06 -14.37
N CYS A 74 4.15 12.84 -14.89
CA CYS A 74 4.10 13.24 -16.31
C CYS A 74 4.24 14.76 -16.51
N GLY A 75 4.25 15.54 -15.43
CA GLY A 75 4.40 16.99 -15.50
C GLY A 75 4.47 17.65 -14.13
N TYR A 76 4.53 18.98 -14.12
CA TYR A 76 4.47 19.76 -12.88
C TYR A 76 3.09 19.59 -12.22
N GLN A 77 3.08 19.09 -10.97
CA GLN A 77 1.86 18.73 -10.23
C GLN A 77 0.92 17.79 -11.00
N LYS A 78 1.46 16.88 -11.83
CA LYS A 78 0.68 15.92 -12.63
C LYS A 78 1.26 14.50 -12.59
N LEU A 79 0.35 13.52 -12.68
CA LEU A 79 0.66 12.09 -12.73
C LEU A 79 -0.19 11.35 -13.77
N CYS A 80 0.25 10.17 -14.18
CA CYS A 80 -0.50 9.31 -15.10
C CYS A 80 -1.63 8.58 -14.38
N LEU A 81 -2.83 8.63 -14.94
CA LEU A 81 -3.98 7.83 -14.52
C LEU A 81 -4.76 7.41 -15.75
N ASN A 82 -4.98 6.11 -15.96
CA ASN A 82 -5.66 5.59 -17.16
C ASN A 82 -5.10 6.20 -18.45
N GLN A 83 -3.77 6.16 -18.59
CA GLN A 83 -3.01 6.67 -19.75
C GLN A 83 -3.18 8.18 -20.02
N THR A 84 -3.70 8.93 -19.05
CA THR A 84 -3.92 10.38 -19.14
C THR A 84 -3.07 11.12 -18.13
N CYS A 85 -2.47 12.26 -18.53
CA CYS A 85 -1.66 13.09 -17.64
C CYS A 85 -2.54 14.09 -16.86
N THR A 86 -2.93 13.69 -15.66
CA THR A 86 -3.92 14.39 -14.81
C THR A 86 -3.28 15.11 -13.64
N SER A 87 -3.97 16.12 -13.10
CA SER A 87 -3.52 16.92 -11.96
C SER A 87 -3.57 16.11 -10.67
N ILE A 88 -2.50 16.17 -9.88
CA ILE A 88 -2.42 15.54 -8.56
C ILE A 88 -3.56 16.02 -7.65
N ARG A 89 -3.98 17.29 -7.77
CA ARG A 89 -5.05 17.89 -6.96
C ARG A 89 -6.41 17.22 -7.16
N SER A 90 -6.63 16.55 -8.30
CA SER A 90 -7.88 15.86 -8.62
C SER A 90 -7.91 14.41 -8.11
N ILE A 91 -6.78 13.91 -7.59
CA ILE A 91 -6.56 12.49 -7.29
C ILE A 91 -6.26 12.30 -5.80
N ILE A 92 -5.40 13.16 -5.25
CA ILE A 92 -5.09 13.16 -3.81
C ILE A 92 -6.17 14.01 -3.12
N SER A 93 -7.23 13.34 -2.68
CA SER A 93 -8.29 13.93 -1.84
C SER A 93 -7.99 13.82 -0.33
N GLY A 94 -6.80 13.34 0.02
CA GLY A 94 -6.33 13.25 1.39
C GLY A 94 -6.02 14.63 1.97
N LYS A 95 -6.71 15.01 3.04
CA LYS A 95 -6.40 16.22 3.81
C LYS A 95 -5.83 15.76 5.14
N CYS A 96 -4.55 16.01 5.34
CA CYS A 96 -4.01 15.97 6.70
C CYS A 96 -4.59 17.13 7.52
N PRO A 97 -4.59 17.01 8.84
CA PRO A 97 -4.98 18.08 9.74
C PRO A 97 -4.22 19.37 9.42
N LEU A 98 -4.98 20.45 9.29
CA LEU A 98 -4.50 21.80 9.07
C LEU A 98 -4.99 22.63 10.25
N GLU A 99 -4.12 23.45 10.80
CA GLU A 99 -4.50 24.51 11.75
C GLU A 99 -4.96 25.76 10.98
N GLU A 100 -5.54 26.74 11.69
CA GLU A 100 -6.04 28.01 11.14
C GLU A 100 -5.00 28.79 10.31
N ILE A 101 -3.71 28.45 10.43
CA ILE A 101 -2.59 29.03 9.69
C ILE A 101 -2.01 28.01 8.66
N HIS A 102 -2.84 27.25 7.95
CA HIS A 102 -2.53 26.52 6.69
C HIS A 102 -1.26 25.62 6.64
N SER A 103 -0.53 25.38 7.74
CA SER A 103 0.59 24.46 7.78
C SER A 103 0.05 23.05 7.99
N THR A 104 0.47 22.13 7.12
CA THR A 104 0.13 20.71 7.28
C THR A 104 0.84 20.19 8.53
N CYS A 105 0.10 19.50 9.41
CA CYS A 105 0.63 18.99 10.68
C CYS A 105 1.30 20.07 11.53
N SER A 106 0.68 21.26 11.58
CA SER A 106 1.17 22.47 12.29
C SER A 106 2.63 22.85 11.97
N GLY A 107 3.22 22.29 10.91
CA GLY A 107 4.64 22.45 10.59
C GLY A 107 5.59 21.60 11.45
N HIS A 108 5.07 20.71 12.28
CA HIS A 108 5.81 19.86 13.23
C HIS A 108 5.61 18.37 12.97
N GLY A 109 5.33 18.00 11.72
CA GLY A 109 5.13 16.60 11.36
C GLY A 109 4.99 16.35 9.87
N ILE A 110 5.01 15.07 9.52
CA ILE A 110 4.85 14.59 8.15
C ILE A 110 3.47 13.95 7.99
N CYS A 111 2.75 14.37 6.96
CA CYS A 111 1.48 13.78 6.57
C CYS A 111 1.68 12.36 6.00
N THR A 112 1.04 11.37 6.62
CA THR A 112 1.10 9.97 6.20
C THR A 112 0.10 9.65 5.08
N ASN A 113 0.24 8.47 4.46
CA ASN A 113 -0.67 7.98 3.42
C ASN A 113 -2.08 7.62 3.92
N ILE A 114 -2.32 7.66 5.24
CA ILE A 114 -3.65 7.48 5.86
C ILE A 114 -4.24 8.80 6.41
N ASN A 115 -3.69 9.94 5.96
CA ASN A 115 -4.12 11.30 6.35
C ASN A 115 -3.97 11.61 7.85
N THR A 116 -2.97 11.02 8.50
CA THR A 116 -2.60 11.34 9.87
C THR A 116 -1.25 12.04 9.90
N CYS A 117 -0.98 12.82 10.95
CA CYS A 117 0.31 13.44 11.15
C CYS A 117 1.22 12.53 11.97
N ASN A 118 2.42 12.28 11.45
CA ASN A 118 3.53 11.72 12.21
C ASN A 118 4.38 12.88 12.75
N CYS A 119 4.26 13.16 14.04
CA CYS A 119 4.89 14.33 14.66
C CYS A 119 6.40 14.15 14.85
N GLU A 120 7.10 15.28 14.78
CA GLU A 120 8.51 15.40 15.14
C GLU A 120 8.69 15.26 16.66
N GLU A 121 9.92 14.95 17.09
CA GLU A 121 10.25 14.81 18.51
C GLU A 121 9.92 16.10 19.28
N GLY A 122 9.28 15.95 20.45
CA GLY A 122 8.80 17.08 21.24
C GLY A 122 7.43 17.63 20.81
N TRP A 123 6.75 17.01 19.84
CA TRP A 123 5.40 17.37 19.41
C TRP A 123 4.44 16.18 19.41
N LYS A 124 3.18 16.43 19.75
CA LYS A 124 2.08 15.46 19.81
C LYS A 124 0.75 16.10 19.43
N GLY A 125 -0.31 15.29 19.45
CA GLY A 125 -1.64 15.69 19.02
C GLY A 125 -1.95 15.26 17.58
N HIS A 126 -3.21 15.39 17.18
CA HIS A 126 -3.68 14.94 15.87
C HIS A 126 -3.02 15.69 14.71
N ASP A 127 -2.71 16.96 14.92
CA ASP A 127 -2.11 17.90 13.99
C ASP A 127 -0.70 18.35 14.39
N CYS A 128 -0.09 17.73 15.42
CA CYS A 128 1.22 18.12 15.95
C CYS A 128 1.28 19.57 16.50
N SER A 129 0.16 20.11 16.98
CA SER A 129 0.11 21.43 17.63
C SER A 129 0.52 21.45 19.10
N ILE A 130 0.61 20.28 19.74
CA ILE A 130 0.81 20.16 21.21
C ILE A 130 2.28 19.84 21.49
N ILE A 131 2.92 20.57 22.40
CA ILE A 131 4.28 20.25 22.85
C ILE A 131 4.25 19.01 23.74
N ASP A 132 5.16 18.07 23.50
CA ASP A 132 5.35 16.89 24.32
C ASP A 132 6.35 17.13 25.45
N GLU A 133 5.85 17.66 26.57
CA GLU A 133 6.65 18.04 27.75
C GLU A 133 7.41 16.86 28.39
N ASP A 134 6.91 15.64 28.26
CA ASP A 134 7.55 14.43 28.81
C ASP A 134 8.86 14.07 28.09
N ASN A 135 8.97 14.43 26.81
CA ASN A 135 10.15 14.15 25.98
C ASN A 135 11.27 15.18 26.17
N GLN A 136 10.94 16.39 26.64
CA GLN A 136 11.95 17.39 26.99
C GLN A 136 12.60 17.15 28.36
N LEU A 137 11.96 16.38 29.24
CA LEU A 137 12.54 15.97 30.52
C LEU A 137 13.45 14.74 30.41
N GLY A 138 13.42 14.02 29.28
CA GLY A 138 14.28 12.87 29.00
C GLY A 138 15.74 13.22 28.67
N SER A 139 16.02 14.47 28.28
CA SER A 139 17.38 14.94 27.96
C SER A 139 18.08 15.69 29.10
N ALA A 140 17.36 16.05 30.16
CA ALA A 140 17.90 16.76 31.33
C ALA A 140 18.01 15.89 32.61
N LYS A 141 17.72 14.58 32.52
CA LYS A 141 17.78 13.63 33.64
C LYS A 141 18.78 12.51 33.40
N LYS A 142 20.01 12.84 32.99
CA LYS A 142 21.13 11.90 32.85
C LYS A 142 22.37 12.23 33.68
N ASP A 143 22.32 13.20 34.58
CA ASP A 143 23.46 13.61 35.41
C ASP A 143 23.17 13.64 36.92
N ALA A 144 22.35 12.71 37.44
CA ALA A 144 22.05 12.66 38.87
C ALA A 144 22.24 11.28 39.56
N ASP A 145 22.76 10.26 38.88
CA ASP A 145 23.00 8.94 39.52
C ASP A 145 24.45 8.41 39.24
N TYR A 146 25.47 9.27 39.34
CA TYR A 146 26.90 8.88 39.13
C TYR A 146 27.60 8.27 40.38
N TYR A 147 26.92 8.14 41.53
CA TYR A 147 27.48 7.47 42.71
C TYR A 147 26.41 6.71 43.50
N ASP A 148 25.74 5.72 42.92
CA ASP A 148 25.46 4.50 43.68
C ASP A 148 25.13 3.28 42.80
N SER A 149 25.80 2.18 43.12
CA SER A 149 25.45 0.80 42.79
C SER A 149 25.45 0.35 41.32
N MET A 150 26.67 0.16 40.79
CA MET A 150 26.95 -1.06 40.01
C MET A 150 26.72 -2.29 40.89
N GLY A 151 25.73 -3.09 40.51
CA GLY A 151 25.33 -4.35 41.14
C GLY A 151 23.81 -4.38 41.10
N GLU A 152 23.15 -5.00 40.13
CA GLU A 152 23.28 -6.41 39.79
C GLU A 152 22.63 -6.61 38.41
N SER A 153 23.43 -6.97 37.42
CA SER A 153 22.91 -7.46 36.15
C SER A 153 22.63 -8.95 36.30
N LEU A 154 21.39 -9.37 36.05
CA LEU A 154 21.01 -10.40 35.06
C LEU A 154 19.80 -11.22 35.54
N LEU A 155 18.82 -11.31 34.63
CA LEU A 155 17.72 -12.28 34.54
C LEU A 155 16.43 -11.92 35.31
N GLU A 156 15.52 -11.21 34.63
CA GLU A 156 14.17 -11.78 34.49
C GLU A 156 13.58 -11.41 33.12
N SER A 157 13.45 -12.43 32.29
CA SER A 157 12.67 -12.45 31.06
C SER A 157 11.16 -12.44 31.35
N SER A 158 10.36 -11.95 30.39
CA SER A 158 8.88 -11.95 30.33
C SER A 158 8.24 -10.78 31.11
N GLN A 159 7.23 -10.04 30.61
CA GLN A 159 6.12 -10.40 29.74
C GLN A 159 5.78 -9.26 28.76
N TYR A 160 5.59 -9.64 27.50
CA TYR A 160 4.81 -8.90 26.52
C TYR A 160 3.33 -9.11 26.87
N GLU A 161 2.70 -8.20 27.62
CA GLU A 161 1.24 -8.19 27.69
C GLU A 161 0.68 -7.53 26.43
N ASN A 162 0.34 -8.37 25.46
CA ASN A 162 -0.62 -8.01 24.43
C ASN A 162 -1.97 -7.79 25.10
N GLU A 163 -2.30 -6.55 25.47
CA GLU A 163 -3.69 -6.18 25.69
C GLU A 163 -4.41 -6.14 24.32
N LEU A 164 -4.81 -7.31 23.82
CA LEU A 164 -5.80 -7.38 22.75
C LEU A 164 -7.12 -6.90 23.37
N ARG A 165 -7.39 -5.59 23.27
CA ARG A 165 -8.68 -4.99 23.60
C ARG A 165 -9.73 -5.50 22.63
N LEU A 166 -10.17 -6.75 22.83
CA LEU A 166 -11.29 -7.30 22.10
C LEU A 166 -12.53 -6.58 22.59
N ASN A 167 -13.19 -5.86 21.68
CA ASN A 167 -14.43 -5.16 21.99
C ASN A 167 -15.41 -6.22 22.55
N PRO A 168 -15.90 -6.10 23.79
CA PRO A 168 -16.72 -7.15 24.43
C PRO A 168 -17.97 -7.47 23.61
N ASN A 169 -18.46 -6.48 22.86
CA ASN A 169 -19.56 -6.63 21.91
C ASN A 169 -19.19 -7.55 20.73
N LEU A 170 -17.96 -7.48 20.23
CA LEU A 170 -17.49 -8.32 19.12
C LEU A 170 -17.35 -9.77 19.56
N ALA A 171 -16.79 -10.02 20.75
CA ALA A 171 -16.67 -11.38 21.30
C ALA A 171 -18.04 -12.04 21.46
N VAL A 172 -19.02 -11.30 22.00
CA VAL A 172 -20.40 -11.78 22.17
C VAL A 172 -21.06 -12.06 20.81
N THR A 173 -20.84 -11.22 19.79
CA THR A 173 -21.40 -11.46 18.44
C THR A 173 -20.81 -12.71 17.77
N VAL A 174 -19.51 -12.95 17.93
CA VAL A 174 -18.85 -14.14 17.36
C VAL A 174 -19.36 -15.40 18.04
N LEU A 175 -19.46 -15.41 19.37
CA LEU A 175 -19.99 -16.56 20.11
C LEU A 175 -21.44 -16.86 19.76
N ALA A 176 -22.30 -15.84 19.68
CA ALA A 176 -23.68 -16.00 19.25
C ALA A 176 -23.79 -16.56 17.81
N GLY A 177 -22.92 -16.10 16.91
CA GLY A 177 -22.84 -16.62 15.53
C GLY A 177 -22.42 -18.09 15.47
N CYS A 178 -21.39 -18.48 16.23
CA CYS A 178 -20.94 -19.87 16.30
C CYS A 178 -22.02 -20.81 16.84
N ILE A 179 -22.76 -20.39 17.86
CA ILE A 179 -23.88 -21.16 18.43
C ILE A 179 -24.99 -21.34 17.39
N PHE A 180 -25.35 -20.26 16.68
CA PHE A 180 -26.39 -20.32 15.66
C PHE A 180 -26.02 -21.26 14.50
N ILE A 181 -24.78 -21.16 13.99
CA ILE A 181 -24.28 -22.04 12.94
C ILE A 181 -24.26 -23.49 13.42
N GLY A 182 -23.82 -23.75 14.65
CA GLY A 182 -23.83 -25.08 15.26
C GLY A 182 -25.23 -25.69 15.33
N LEU A 183 -26.22 -24.93 15.78
CA LEU A 183 -27.62 -25.37 15.84
C LEU A 183 -28.18 -25.71 14.44
N VAL A 184 -27.88 -24.89 13.44
CA VAL A 184 -28.29 -25.14 12.05
C VAL A 184 -27.68 -26.45 11.53
N LEU A 185 -26.39 -26.71 11.79
CA LEU A 185 -25.73 -27.94 11.37
C LEU A 185 -26.32 -29.18 12.05
N VAL A 186 -26.67 -29.09 13.34
CA VAL A 186 -27.34 -30.18 14.07
C VAL A 186 -28.72 -30.47 13.48
N VAL A 187 -29.51 -29.44 13.16
CA VAL A 187 -30.82 -29.62 12.52
C VAL A 187 -30.67 -30.29 11.15
N ILE A 188 -29.71 -29.85 10.33
CA ILE A 188 -29.44 -30.47 9.02
C ILE A 188 -29.05 -31.95 9.19
N ALA A 189 -28.20 -32.28 10.16
CA ALA A 189 -27.81 -33.66 10.44
C ALA A 189 -29.01 -34.52 10.88
N VAL A 190 -29.88 -33.99 11.75
CA VAL A 190 -31.10 -34.69 12.19
C VAL A 190 -32.05 -34.91 11.01
N LEU A 191 -32.26 -33.91 10.16
CA LEU A 191 -33.07 -34.06 8.95
C LEU A 191 -32.48 -35.12 8.00
N PHE A 192 -31.16 -35.14 7.86
CA PHE A 192 -30.49 -36.14 7.03
C PHE A 192 -30.64 -37.56 7.61
N ILE A 193 -30.50 -37.72 8.93
CA ILE A 193 -30.72 -39.00 9.63
C ILE A 193 -32.19 -39.44 9.49
N PHE A 194 -33.14 -38.51 9.67
CA PHE A 194 -34.56 -38.81 9.54
C PHE A 194 -34.93 -39.22 8.11
N ASN A 195 -34.42 -38.50 7.11
CA ASN A 195 -34.62 -38.84 5.70
C ASN A 195 -33.98 -40.19 5.34
N ARG A 196 -32.80 -40.50 5.90
CA ARG A 196 -32.15 -41.81 5.74
C ARG A 196 -32.97 -42.92 6.38
N ASN A 197 -33.53 -42.71 7.56
CA ASN A 197 -34.38 -43.69 8.24
C ASN A 197 -35.69 -43.92 7.48
N LEU A 198 -36.31 -42.87 6.93
CA LEU A 198 -37.49 -42.98 6.05
C LEU A 198 -37.19 -43.72 4.74
N TRP A 199 -35.98 -43.56 4.19
CA TRP A 199 -35.57 -44.30 3.01
C TRP A 199 -35.38 -45.80 3.29
N ILE A 200 -34.79 -46.14 4.46
CA ILE A 200 -34.62 -47.54 4.89
C ILE A 200 -35.98 -48.21 5.14
N THR A 201 -36.92 -47.53 5.80
CA THR A 201 -38.26 -48.10 6.04
C THR A 201 -39.04 -48.30 4.74
N LYS A 202 -38.90 -47.39 3.77
CA LYS A 202 -39.49 -47.54 2.43
C LYS A 202 -38.86 -48.68 1.61
N SER A 203 -37.57 -48.96 1.81
CA SER A 203 -36.88 -50.08 1.15
C SER A 203 -37.20 -51.45 1.75
N SER A 204 -37.70 -51.51 2.99
CA SER A 204 -38.03 -52.77 3.69
C SER A 204 -39.47 -53.26 3.45
N SER A 205 -40.32 -52.48 2.74
CA SER A 205 -41.72 -52.85 2.45
C SER A 205 -41.94 -53.32 1.01
N HIS A 206 -40.89 -53.79 0.33
CA HIS A 206 -40.97 -54.34 -1.04
C HIS A 206 -40.43 -55.77 -1.10
#